data_AF-A0A2V6F2Y9-F1
#
_entry.id   AF-A0A2V6F2Y9-F1
#
_cell.length_a   1.000
_cell.length_b   1.000
_cell.length_c   1.000
_cell.angle_alpha   90.00
_cell.angle_beta   90.00
_cell.angle_gamma   90.00
#
_symmetry.space_group_name_H-M   'P 1'
#
loop_
_entity.id
_entity.type
_entity.pdbx_description
1 polymer ?
#
loop_
_entity_poly.entity_id
_entity_poly.type
_entity_poly.pdbx_seq_one_letter_code
_entity_poly.pdbx_strand_id
1 'polypeptide(L)'
;LPLLEPMSEIAGRMSVVMGAYYLAKHNGGTGVLLGGVPGVLPGRVVVLGGGTAGVNAARMATGLGADVTILEVDLERMRFLDITMD
;
A
#
# COMPACT_ATOMS: atom_id res chain seq x y z
N LEU A 1 6.04 3.66 -21.44
CA LEU A 1 5.78 2.56 -22.38
C LEU A 1 4.44 1.92 -22.00
N PRO A 2 3.45 1.85 -22.89
CA PRO A 2 2.08 1.42 -22.55
C PRO A 2 1.98 -0.03 -22.04
N LEU A 3 3.01 -0.86 -22.27
CA LEU A 3 3.05 -2.25 -21.79
C LEU A 3 3.56 -2.40 -20.35
N LEU A 4 4.28 -1.40 -19.82
CA LEU A 4 4.85 -1.46 -18.46
C LEU A 4 3.88 -0.94 -17.40
N GLU A 5 2.92 -0.12 -17.79
CA GLU A 5 1.94 0.45 -16.88
C GLU A 5 1.07 -0.64 -16.24
N PRO A 6 0.49 -1.61 -16.99
CA PRO A 6 -0.21 -2.74 -16.39
C PRO A 6 0.66 -3.58 -15.46
N MET A 7 1.94 -3.77 -15.79
CA MET A 7 2.87 -4.50 -14.93
C MET A 7 3.15 -3.74 -13.62
N SER A 8 3.19 -2.42 -13.67
CA SER A 8 3.37 -1.57 -12.50
C SER A 8 2.16 -1.63 -11.56
N GLU A 9 0.94 -1.68 -12.12
CA GLU A 9 -0.28 -1.89 -11.33
C GLU A 9 -0.26 -3.24 -10.61
N ILE A 10 0.06 -4.31 -11.34
CA ILE A 10 0.16 -5.67 -10.78
C ILE A 10 1.22 -5.71 -9.68
N ALA A 11 2.41 -5.18 -9.94
CA ALA A 11 3.49 -5.13 -8.96
C ALA A 11 3.08 -4.37 -7.68
N GLY A 12 2.42 -3.23 -7.83
CA GLY A 12 1.89 -2.45 -6.71
C GLY A 12 0.95 -3.25 -5.83
N ARG A 13 -0.06 -3.89 -6.42
CA ARG A 13 -1.04 -4.69 -5.65
C ARG A 13 -0.42 -5.92 -5.01
N MET A 14 0.42 -6.63 -5.76
CA MET A 14 1.10 -7.83 -5.27
C MET A 14 2.07 -7.53 -4.12
N SER A 15 2.67 -6.33 -4.09
CA SER A 15 3.57 -5.93 -3.00
C SER A 15 2.88 -5.99 -1.63
N VAL A 16 1.60 -5.60 -1.55
CA VAL A 16 0.81 -5.64 -0.31
C VAL A 16 0.45 -7.06 0.08
N VAL A 17 0.04 -7.89 -0.88
CA VAL A 17 -0.29 -9.31 -0.63
C VAL A 17 0.94 -10.05 -0.07
N MET A 18 2.10 -9.84 -0.69
CA MET A 18 3.36 -10.42 -0.24
C MET A 18 3.82 -9.82 1.10
N GLY A 19 3.65 -8.52 1.29
CA GLY A 19 3.94 -7.85 2.56
C GLY A 19 3.11 -8.44 3.71
N ALA A 20 1.81 -8.64 3.51
CA ALA A 20 0.92 -9.27 4.48
C ALA A 20 1.34 -10.72 4.78
N TYR A 21 1.72 -11.48 3.75
CA TYR A 21 2.24 -12.84 3.91
C TYR A 21 3.48 -12.85 4.79
N TYR A 22 4.49 -12.03 4.50
CA TYR A 22 5.74 -11.99 5.26
C TYR A 22 5.61 -11.32 6.64
N LEU A 23 4.55 -10.56 6.91
CA LEU A 23 4.25 -10.06 8.24
C LEU A 23 3.83 -11.18 9.21
N ALA A 24 3.35 -12.32 8.72
CA ALA A 24 2.92 -13.42 9.57
C ALA A 24 4.07 -13.99 10.42
N LYS A 25 3.77 -14.36 11.68
CA LYS A 25 4.81 -14.83 12.63
C LYS A 25 5.56 -16.07 12.16
N HIS A 26 4.87 -17.01 11.50
CA HIS A 26 5.50 -18.23 10.98
C HIS A 26 6.49 -17.94 9.83
N ASN A 27 6.35 -16.80 9.15
CA ASN A 27 7.29 -16.31 8.15
C ASN A 27 8.40 -15.43 8.77
N GLY A 28 8.52 -15.37 10.11
CA GLY A 28 9.50 -14.54 10.81
C GLY A 28 9.09 -13.06 10.96
N GLY A 29 7.91 -12.67 10.49
CA GLY A 29 7.40 -11.31 10.57
C GLY A 29 6.98 -10.89 11.98
N THR A 30 6.43 -9.67 12.10
CA THR A 30 6.01 -9.09 13.39
C THR A 30 4.70 -9.68 13.93
N GLY A 31 3.94 -10.43 13.12
CA GLY A 31 2.63 -10.98 13.49
C GLY A 31 1.48 -10.01 13.38
N VAL A 32 1.67 -8.90 12.67
CA VAL A 32 0.66 -7.85 12.52
C VAL A 32 -0.31 -8.19 11.40
N LEU A 33 -1.60 -8.18 11.71
CA LEU A 33 -2.67 -8.25 10.71
C LEU A 33 -2.92 -6.85 10.15
N LEU A 34 -2.72 -6.66 8.84
CA LEU A 34 -2.86 -5.35 8.20
C LEU A 34 -4.23 -4.71 8.44
N GLY A 35 -5.32 -5.47 8.33
CA GLY A 35 -6.67 -4.94 8.51
C GLY A 35 -7.10 -4.70 9.95
N GLY A 36 -6.31 -5.15 10.93
CA GLY A 36 -6.76 -5.18 12.33
C GLY A 36 -8.09 -5.91 12.49
N VAL A 37 -8.76 -5.63 13.61
CA VAL A 37 -10.13 -6.05 13.94
C VAL A 37 -10.73 -5.02 14.91
N PRO A 38 -12.05 -4.96 15.11
CA PRO A 38 -12.63 -4.06 16.11
C PRO A 38 -11.96 -4.19 17.49
N GLY A 39 -11.46 -3.07 18.02
CA GLY A 39 -10.71 -3.02 19.29
C GLY A 39 -9.19 -3.23 19.16
N VAL A 40 -8.67 -3.49 17.96
CA VAL A 40 -7.23 -3.64 17.68
C VAL A 40 -6.83 -2.71 16.55
N LEU A 41 -5.72 -1.99 16.74
CA LEU A 41 -5.20 -1.08 15.72
C LEU A 41 -4.83 -1.85 14.44
N PRO A 42 -5.07 -1.28 13.26
CA PRO A 42 -4.62 -1.86 12.00
C PRO A 42 -3.09 -1.79 11.86
N GLY A 43 -2.55 -2.55 10.91
CA GLY A 43 -1.16 -2.45 10.52
C GLY A 43 -0.89 -1.13 9.79
N ARG A 44 0.33 -0.59 9.93
CA ARG A 44 0.76 0.62 9.22
C ARG A 44 1.57 0.26 7.97
N VAL A 45 1.24 0.88 6.85
CA VAL A 45 1.91 0.71 5.56
C VAL A 45 2.42 2.06 5.07
N VAL A 46 3.73 2.16 4.86
CA VAL A 46 4.35 3.33 4.24
C VAL A 46 4.71 3.00 2.79
N VAL A 47 4.19 3.79 1.85
CA VAL A 47 4.49 3.68 0.42
C VAL A 47 5.41 4.82 0.02
N LEU A 48 6.58 4.48 -0.52
CA LEU A 48 7.54 5.46 -1.03
C LEU A 48 7.34 5.64 -2.54
N GLY A 49 6.80 6.79 -2.93
CA GLY A 49 6.47 7.15 -4.30
C GLY A 49 4.99 6.97 -4.62
N GLY A 50 4.41 7.99 -5.24
CA GLY A 50 3.01 8.13 -5.62
C GLY A 50 2.74 7.83 -7.10
N GLY A 51 3.65 7.15 -7.81
CA GLY A 51 3.44 6.69 -9.20
C GLY A 51 2.44 5.54 -9.32
N THR A 52 2.28 4.94 -10.50
CA THR A 52 1.29 3.89 -10.77
C THR A 52 1.37 2.70 -9.80
N ALA A 53 2.58 2.20 -9.52
CA ALA A 53 2.78 1.11 -8.58
C ALA A 53 2.43 1.51 -7.14
N GLY A 54 2.88 2.69 -6.70
CA GLY A 54 2.63 3.20 -5.36
C GLY A 54 1.14 3.43 -5.08
N VAL A 55 0.42 4.03 -6.03
CA VAL A 55 -1.05 4.23 -5.92
C VAL A 55 -1.78 2.90 -5.81
N ASN A 56 -1.40 1.91 -6.63
CA ASN A 56 -2.04 0.60 -6.58
C ASN A 56 -1.71 -0.18 -5.31
N ALA A 57 -0.49 -0.02 -4.77
CA ALA A 57 -0.11 -0.55 -3.46
C ALA A 57 -0.94 0.11 -2.35
N ALA A 58 -0.99 1.44 -2.32
CA ALA A 58 -1.75 2.18 -1.32
C ALA A 58 -3.23 1.81 -1.36
N ARG A 59 -3.87 1.78 -2.54
CA ARG A 59 -5.28 1.35 -2.69
C ARG A 59 -5.53 -0.06 -2.17
N MET A 60 -4.63 -1.00 -2.47
CA MET A 60 -4.75 -2.38 -1.97
C MET A 60 -4.61 -2.42 -0.45
N ALA A 61 -3.63 -1.74 0.12
CA ALA A 61 -3.40 -1.69 1.57
C ALA A 61 -4.59 -1.05 2.32
N THR A 62 -5.10 0.08 1.81
CA THR A 62 -6.31 0.73 2.35
C THR A 62 -7.51 -0.20 2.25
N GLY A 63 -7.68 -0.91 1.13
CA GLY A 63 -8.76 -1.89 0.96
C GLY A 63 -8.68 -3.08 1.92
N LEU A 64 -7.49 -3.41 2.41
CA LEU A 64 -7.30 -4.40 3.49
C LEU A 64 -7.57 -3.82 4.88
N GLY A 65 -7.80 -2.51 5.03
CA GLY A 65 -8.02 -1.83 6.30
C GLY A 65 -6.75 -1.34 7.00
N ALA A 66 -5.61 -1.30 6.29
CA ALA A 66 -4.36 -0.78 6.84
C ALA A 66 -4.40 0.75 6.98
N ASP A 67 -3.62 1.28 7.92
CA ASP A 67 -3.30 2.70 8.01
C ASP A 67 -2.15 3.02 7.04
N VAL A 68 -2.45 3.76 5.97
CA VAL A 68 -1.55 3.96 4.82
C VAL A 68 -1.03 5.39 4.78
N THR A 69 0.28 5.54 4.63
CA THR A 69 0.93 6.83 4.34
C THR A 69 1.72 6.74 3.04
N ILE A 70 1.49 7.67 2.12
CA ILE A 70 2.30 7.81 0.90
C ILE A 70 3.29 8.96 1.09
N LEU A 71 4.56 8.71 0.81
CA LEU A 71 5.60 9.73 0.74
C LEU A 71 5.94 10.01 -0.72
N GLU A 72 5.87 11.27 -1.12
CA GLU A 72 6.14 11.72 -2.49
C GLU A 72 6.93 13.03 -2.44
N VAL A 73 7.72 13.30 -3.48
CA VAL A 73 8.55 14.51 -3.59
C VAL A 73 7.89 15.56 -4.48
N ASP A 74 7.04 15.15 -5.41
CA ASP A 74 6.29 16.04 -6.29
C ASP A 74 5.03 16.57 -5.59
N LEU A 75 5.01 17.89 -5.34
CA LEU A 75 3.88 18.60 -4.72
C LEU A 75 2.59 18.54 -5.55
N GLU A 76 2.68 18.56 -6.88
CA GLU A 76 1.51 18.43 -7.73
C GLU A 76 0.95 17.01 -7.66
N ARG A 77 1.83 16.01 -7.66
CA ARG A 77 1.44 14.62 -7.44
C ARG A 77 0.80 14.41 -6.07
N MET A 78 1.36 14.98 -5.00
CA MET A 78 0.75 14.92 -3.67
C MET A 78 -0.67 15.49 -3.65
N ARG A 79 -0.89 16.69 -4.22
CA ARG A 79 -2.24 17.28 -4.32
C ARG A 79 -3.20 16.40 -5.12
N PHE A 80 -2.73 15.80 -6.21
CA PHE A 80 -3.55 14.88 -6.99
C PHE A 80 -3.95 13.65 -6.19
N LEU A 81 -3.02 13.07 -5.43
CA LEU A 81 -3.29 11.89 -4.60
C LEU A 81 -4.26 12.21 -3.47
N ASP A 82 -4.08 13.35 -2.81
CA ASP A 82 -4.97 13.86 -1.75
C ASP A 82 -6.43 13.91 -2.25
N ILE A 83 -6.67 14.50 -3.42
CA ILE A 83 -8.02 14.63 -4.00
C ILE A 83 -8.61 13.27 -4.46
N THR A 84 -7.77 12.30 -4.84
CA THR A 84 -8.21 11.08 -5.53
C THR A 84 -8.14 9.80 -4.69
N MET A 85 -7.63 9.88 -3.47
CA MET A 85 -7.40 8.71 -2.59
C MET A 85 -8.15 8.78 -1.25
N ASP A 86 -9.11 9.69 -1.12
CA ASP A 86 -10.09 9.74 -0.04
C ASP A 86 -11.14 8.61 -0.10
#